data_AF-A0A6M3M7S4-F1
#
_entry.id   AF-A0A6M3M7S4-F1
#
_cell.length_a   1.000
_cell.length_b   1.000
_cell.length_c   1.000
_cell.angle_alpha   90.00
_cell.angle_beta   90.00
_cell.angle_gamma   90.00
#
_symmetry.space_group_name_H-M   'P 1'
#
loop_
_entity.id
_entity.type
_entity.pdbx_description
1 polymer ?
#
loop_
_entity_poly.entity_id
_entity_poly.type
_entity_poly.pdbx_seq_one_letter_code
_entity_poly.pdbx_strand_id
1 'polypeptide(L)' 'MKVICEFCGKAKDENKGYDFVIGASPQPDWTMVEGTGKMTCPDCFKFAVAEGQEKVEQSIRRVK' A
#
# COMPACT_ATOMS: atom_id res chain seq x y z
N MET A 1 -1.50 -14.88 10.46
CA MET A 1 -0.85 -13.62 10.02
C MET A 1 -1.90 -12.52 10.07
N LYS A 2 -1.60 -11.32 10.58
CA LYS A 2 -2.53 -10.17 10.58
C LYS A 2 -1.97 -9.10 9.66
N VAL A 3 -2.74 -8.67 8.67
CA VAL A 3 -2.37 -7.53 7.81
C VAL A 3 -2.92 -6.26 8.45
N ILE A 4 -2.04 -5.31 8.73
CA ILE A 4 -2.38 -4.04 9.38
C ILE A 4 -2.02 -2.90 8.44
N CYS A 5 -2.91 -1.94 8.28
CA CYS A 5 -2.64 -0.73 7.53
C CYS A 5 -1.69 0.15 8.36
N GLU A 6 -0.52 0.46 7.81
CA GLU A 6 0.51 1.26 8.50
C GLU A 6 0.18 2.76 8.52
N PHE A 7 -0.93 3.17 7.89
CA PHE A 7 -1.39 4.55 7.82
C PHE A 7 -2.52 4.86 8.80
N CYS A 8 -3.41 3.91 9.07
CA CYS A 8 -4.55 4.11 9.98
C CYS A 8 -4.70 3.05 11.08
N GLY A 9 -3.84 2.02 11.10
CA GLY A 9 -3.88 0.94 12.09
C GLY A 9 -5.03 -0.05 11.91
N LYS A 10 -5.90 0.12 10.91
CA LYS A 10 -6.98 -0.84 10.62
C LYS A 10 -6.37 -2.22 10.29
N ALA A 11 -6.95 -3.29 10.85
CA ALA A 11 -6.59 -4.66 10.51
C ALA A 11 -7.50 -5.21 9.39
N LYS A 12 -6.94 -5.99 8.47
CA LYS A 12 -7.72 -6.76 7.49
C LYS A 12 -8.46 -7.89 8.23
N ASP A 13 -9.75 -8.04 7.95
CA ASP A 13 -10.60 -9.03 8.59
C ASP A 13 -10.05 -10.44 8.38
N GLU A 14 -9.68 -11.10 9.48
CA GLU A 14 -9.09 -12.45 9.48
C GLU A 14 -10.08 -13.53 9.04
N ASN A 15 -11.39 -13.26 9.07
CA ASN A 15 -12.42 -14.21 8.66
C ASN A 15 -12.61 -14.29 7.14
N LYS A 16 -11.97 -13.40 6.37
CA LYS A 16 -12.12 -13.35 4.89
C LYS A 16 -11.07 -14.16 4.11
N GLY A 17 -10.15 -14.84 4.79
CA GLY A 17 -9.09 -15.57 4.10
C GLY A 17 -8.12 -14.64 3.35
N TYR A 18 -7.02 -15.21 2.86
CA TYR A 18 -6.04 -14.50 2.05
C TYR A 18 -6.10 -15.05 0.62
N ASP A 19 -6.55 -14.22 -0.31
CA ASP A 19 -6.52 -14.56 -1.73
C ASP A 19 -5.19 -14.07 -2.34
N PHE A 20 -4.53 -14.94 -3.09
CA PHE A 20 -3.40 -14.57 -3.95
C PHE A 20 -3.93 -14.40 -5.38
N VAL A 21 -4.15 -13.16 -5.79
CA VAL A 21 -4.68 -12.82 -7.11
C VAL A 21 -3.58 -12.14 -7.93
N ILE A 22 -3.32 -12.66 -9.14
CA ILE A 22 -2.42 -12.04 -10.10
C ILE A 22 -3.25 -11.24 -11.10
N GLY A 23 -3.06 -9.93 -11.14
CA GLY A 23 -3.74 -9.03 -12.07
C GLY A 23 -3.68 -7.58 -11.61
N ALA A 24 -4.15 -6.67 -12.47
CA ALA A 24 -4.33 -5.26 -12.10
C ALA A 24 -5.79 -5.02 -11.72
N SER A 25 -6.07 -4.96 -10.41
CA SER A 25 -7.41 -4.59 -9.95
C SER A 25 -7.72 -3.14 -10.37
N PRO A 26 -8.93 -2.86 -10.89
CA PRO A 26 -9.35 -1.48 -11.18
C PRO A 26 -9.64 -0.67 -9.91
N GLN A 27 -9.77 -1.33 -8.75
CA GLN A 27 -10.03 -0.71 -7.46
C GLN A 27 -8.89 -0.99 -6.48
N PRO A 28 -8.52 -0.03 -5.62
CA PRO A 28 -7.55 -0.27 -4.56
C PRO A 28 -8.01 -1.39 -3.63
N ASP A 29 -7.21 -2.43 -3.49
CA ASP A 29 -7.32 -3.39 -2.39
C ASP A 29 -6.21 -3.11 -1.36
N TRP A 30 -6.14 -3.93 -0.32
CA TRP A 30 -5.01 -4.02 0.58
C TRP A 30 -3.73 -4.30 -0.21
N THR A 31 -2.91 -3.26 -0.40
CA THR A 31 -1.70 -3.34 -1.22
C THR A 31 -0.49 -2.70 -0.54
N MET A 32 0.70 -3.22 -0.84
CA MET A 32 1.95 -2.59 -0.43
C MET A 32 2.26 -1.44 -1.39
N VAL A 33 2.65 -0.29 -0.85
CA VAL A 33 2.92 0.90 -1.66
C VAL A 33 4.41 1.00 -1.99
N GLU A 34 4.69 1.01 -3.29
CA GLU A 34 6.03 1.24 -3.84
C GLU A 34 6.66 2.54 -3.29
N GLY A 35 7.97 2.55 -3.11
CA GLY A 35 8.71 3.67 -2.52
C GLY A 35 8.59 3.77 -0.99
N THR A 36 7.53 3.22 -0.39
CA THR A 36 7.36 3.18 1.07
C THR A 36 7.64 1.81 1.68
N GLY A 37 7.35 0.73 0.94
CA GLY A 37 7.34 -0.64 1.48
C GLY A 37 6.21 -0.91 2.47
N LYS A 38 5.31 0.05 2.69
CA LYS A 38 4.25 -0.01 3.70
C LYS A 38 2.98 -0.63 3.14
N MET A 39 2.25 -1.32 4.00
CA MET A 39 0.95 -1.92 3.75
C MET A 39 -0.17 -0.89 3.95
N THR A 40 -1.05 -0.69 2.96
CA THR A 40 -2.20 0.24 3.06
C THR A 40 -3.54 -0.47 2.88
N CYS A 41 -4.58 0.03 3.55
CA CYS A 41 -5.97 -0.31 3.24
C CYS A 41 -6.51 0.54 2.06
N PRO A 42 -7.65 0.14 1.46
CA PRO A 42 -8.28 0.90 0.37
C PRO A 42 -8.59 2.36 0.72
N ASP A 43 -9.01 2.61 1.97
CA ASP A 43 -9.37 3.96 2.44
C ASP A 43 -8.17 4.91 2.47
N CYS A 44 -6.99 4.38 2.81
CA CYS A 44 -5.74 5.15 2.92
C CYS A 44 -4.94 5.20 1.62
N PHE A 45 -5.35 4.48 0.58
CA PHE A 45 -4.56 4.28 -0.63
C PHE A 45 -4.10 5.59 -1.29
N LYS A 46 -5.00 6.57 -1.44
CA LYS A 46 -4.67 7.87 -2.07
C LYS A 46 -3.55 8.61 -1.33
N PHE A 47 -3.61 8.63 -0.01
CA PHE A 47 -2.59 9.26 0.82
C PHE A 47 -1.27 8.49 0.76
N ALA A 48 -1.34 7.16 0.87
CA ALA A 48 -0.18 6.29 0.84
C ALA A 48 0.60 6.40 -0.49
N VAL A 49 -0.11 6.45 -1.63
CA VAL A 49 0.51 6.62 -2.95
C VAL A 49 1.21 7.98 -3.08
N ALA A 50 0.62 9.05 -2.55
CA ALA A 50 1.27 10.37 -2.56
C ALA A 50 2.60 10.36 -1.77
N GLU A 51 2.63 9.74 -0.58
CA GLU A 51 3.88 9.55 0.19
C GLU A 51 4.91 8.71 -0.58
N GLY A 52 4.45 7.64 -1.24
CA GLY A 52 5.31 6.77 -2.06
C GLY A 52 5.94 7.50 -3.23
N GLN A 53 5.13 8.25 -3.98
CA GLN A 53 5.59 9.05 -5.12
C GLN A 53 6.63 10.09 -4.69
N GLU A 54 6.40 10.79 -3.59
CA GLU A 54 7.37 11.77 -3.07
C GLU A 54 8.73 11.11 -2.78
N LYS A 55 8.74 9.94 -2.15
CA LYS A 55 9.97 9.20 -1.85
C LYS A 55 10.68 8.70 -3.11
N VAL A 56 9.93 8.20 -4.09
CA VAL A 56 10.48 7.78 -5.39
C VAL A 56 11.12 8.96 -6.10
N GLU A 57 10.44 10.11 -6.16
CA GLU A 57 10.96 11.33 -6.78
C GLU A 57 12.23 11.84 -6.10
N GLN A 58 12.26 11.85 -4.76
CA GLN A 58 13.45 12.21 -4.00
C GLN A 58 14.61 11.26 -4.30
N SER A 59 14.34 9.95 -4.40
CA SER A 59 15.34 8.94 -4.77
C SER A 59 15.91 9.22 -6.16
N ILE A 60 15.05 9.46 -7.15
CA ILE A 60 15.47 9.79 -8.53
C ILE A 60 16.34 11.04 -8.57
N ARG A 61 16.01 12.08 -7.78
CA ARG A 61 16.81 13.32 -7.71
C ARG A 61 18.19 13.12 -7.12
N ARG A 62 18.36 12.20 -6.16
CA ARG A 62 19.67 11.91 -5.54
C ARG A 62 20.65 11.18 -6.47
N VAL A 63 20.14 10.52 -7.50
CA VAL A 63 20.93 9.76 -8.47
C VAL A 63 21.38 10.63 -9.66
N LYS A 64 20.82 11.83 -9.81
CA LYS A 64 21.22 12.83 -10.81
C LYS A 64 22.28 13.77 -10.26
#